data_AF-A0A6N0LM20-F1
#
_entry.id   AF-A0A6N0LM20-F1
#
_cell.length_a   1.000
_cell.length_b   1.000
_cell.length_c   1.000
_cell.angle_alpha   90.00
_cell.angle_beta   90.00
_cell.angle_gamma   90.00
#
_symmetry.space_group_name_H-M   'P 1'
#
loop_
_entity.id
_entity.type
_entity.pdbx_description
1 polymer ?
#
loop_
_entity_poly.entity_id
_entity_poly.type
_entity_poly.pdbx_seq_one_letter_code
_entity_poly.pdbx_strand_id
1 'polypeptide(L)'
;MNTEELKRRFAAGERYFPAVNLSRNRLIGAYLPGINLWGSDLSGANLAKAKLWGADLSRANLAKANLTRANLSGVKLNEANLRGAKLNYAKLYGANLTGAYYDESTRFSRGFDPISRNMRKV
;
A
#
# COMPACT_ATOMS: atom_id res chain seq x y z
N MET A 1 -4.04 -12.27 -10.20
CA MET A 1 -5.37 -11.68 -10.42
C MET A 1 -5.18 -10.38 -11.19
N ASN A 2 -6.07 -10.03 -12.14
CA ASN A 2 -5.96 -8.77 -12.88
C ASN A 2 -6.76 -7.65 -12.19
N THR A 3 -6.55 -6.41 -12.64
CA THR A 3 -7.17 -5.21 -12.07
C THR A 3 -8.70 -5.21 -12.19
N GLU A 4 -9.26 -5.68 -13.30
CA GLU A 4 -10.71 -5.66 -13.52
C GLU A 4 -11.43 -6.70 -12.67
N GLU A 5 -10.84 -7.89 -12.53
CA GLU A 5 -11.37 -8.93 -11.64
C GLU A 5 -11.37 -8.48 -10.17
N LEU A 6 -10.28 -7.85 -9.71
CA LEU A 6 -10.21 -7.28 -8.37
C LEU A 6 -11.34 -6.26 -8.14
N LYS A 7 -11.51 -5.30 -9.07
CA LYS A 7 -12.54 -4.27 -8.96
C LYS A 7 -13.94 -4.87 -8.99
N ARG A 8 -14.20 -5.85 -9.86
CA ARG A 8 -15.51 -6.52 -9.98
C ARG A 8 -15.87 -7.22 -8.67
N ARG A 9 -14.95 -8.02 -8.12
CA ARG A 9 -15.15 -8.73 -6.86
C ARG A 9 -15.34 -7.76 -5.69
N PHE A 10 -14.53 -6.70 -5.63
CA PHE A 10 -14.69 -5.66 -4.61
C PHE A 10 -16.03 -4.94 -4.71
N ALA A 11 -16.48 -4.60 -5.93
CA ALA A 11 -17.79 -4.00 -6.17
C ALA A 11 -18.94 -4.94 -5.80
N ALA A 12 -18.75 -6.25 -5.93
CA ALA A 12 -19.70 -7.28 -5.47
C ALA A 12 -19.72 -7.47 -3.94
N GLY A 13 -18.98 -6.66 -3.17
CA GLY A 13 -18.97 -6.70 -1.71
C GLY A 13 -17.82 -7.52 -1.11
N GLU A 14 -17.03 -8.21 -1.93
CA GLU A 14 -15.87 -8.93 -1.42
C GLU A 14 -14.82 -7.95 -0.86
N ARG A 15 -14.26 -8.27 0.31
CA ARG A 15 -13.22 -7.46 0.95
C ARG A 15 -11.94 -8.25 1.19
N TYR A 16 -11.99 -9.57 1.16
CA TYR A 16 -10.90 -10.44 1.58
C TYR A 16 -10.14 -11.02 0.38
N PHE A 17 -8.94 -10.48 0.12
CA PHE A 17 -8.06 -10.87 -0.97
C PHE A 17 -6.65 -11.16 -0.42
N PRO A 18 -6.47 -12.12 0.50
CA PRO A 18 -5.16 -12.40 1.08
C PRO A 18 -4.21 -13.02 0.05
N ALA A 19 -2.92 -12.71 0.16
CA ALA A 19 -1.84 -13.34 -0.59
C ALA A 19 -2.02 -13.37 -2.12
N VAL A 20 -2.81 -12.44 -2.69
CA VAL A 20 -3.03 -12.39 -4.13
C VAL A 20 -1.84 -11.76 -4.85
N ASN A 21 -1.56 -12.22 -6.06
CA ASN A 21 -0.61 -11.55 -6.94
C ASN A 21 -1.31 -10.43 -7.72
N LEU A 22 -0.96 -9.20 -7.37
CA LEU A 22 -1.31 -7.94 -8.00
C LEU A 22 -0.05 -7.15 -8.46
N SER A 23 1.09 -7.81 -8.55
CA SER A 23 2.35 -7.17 -8.98
C SER A 23 2.16 -6.47 -10.33
N ARG A 24 2.77 -5.29 -10.48
CA ARG A 24 2.73 -4.45 -11.69
C ARG A 24 1.34 -4.03 -12.19
N ASN A 25 0.27 -4.29 -11.44
CA ASN A 25 -1.08 -3.90 -11.85
C ASN A 25 -1.26 -2.37 -11.86
N ARG A 26 -2.18 -1.90 -12.70
CA ARG A 26 -2.53 -0.48 -12.82
C ARG A 26 -3.80 -0.17 -12.04
N LEU A 27 -3.63 0.23 -10.79
CA LEU A 27 -4.69 0.56 -9.83
C LEU A 27 -4.78 2.08 -9.56
N ILE A 28 -4.46 2.90 -10.58
CA ILE A 28 -4.46 4.36 -10.45
C ILE A 28 -5.87 4.84 -10.12
N GLY A 29 -6.01 5.60 -9.02
CA GLY A 29 -7.29 6.14 -8.59
C GLY A 29 -8.31 5.10 -8.10
N ALA A 30 -7.91 3.84 -7.93
CA ALA A 30 -8.82 2.77 -7.51
C ALA A 30 -9.50 3.10 -6.18
N TYR A 31 -10.81 2.83 -6.09
CA TYR A 31 -11.60 2.97 -4.86
C TYR A 31 -11.68 1.61 -4.16
N LEU A 32 -10.83 1.39 -3.16
CA LEU A 32 -10.71 0.11 -2.44
C LEU A 32 -10.64 0.32 -0.91
N PRO A 33 -11.54 1.11 -0.30
CA PRO A 33 -11.49 1.34 1.14
C PRO A 33 -11.80 0.06 1.93
N GLY A 34 -11.07 -0.16 3.01
CA GLY A 34 -11.24 -1.35 3.86
C GLY A 34 -10.92 -2.68 3.18
N ILE A 35 -10.29 -2.69 2.01
CA ILE A 35 -9.88 -3.95 1.37
C ILE A 35 -8.83 -4.65 2.23
N ASN A 36 -8.93 -5.97 2.37
CA ASN A 36 -7.91 -6.80 2.96
C ASN A 36 -7.06 -7.42 1.85
N LEU A 37 -5.82 -6.97 1.76
CA LEU A 37 -4.77 -7.42 0.86
C LEU A 37 -3.58 -7.96 1.66
N TRP A 38 -3.84 -8.51 2.85
CA TRP A 38 -2.82 -9.07 3.74
C TRP A 38 -1.89 -10.01 2.98
N GLY A 39 -0.57 -9.83 3.12
CA GLY A 39 0.44 -10.68 2.49
C GLY A 39 0.45 -10.66 0.95
N SER A 40 -0.33 -9.79 0.30
CA SER A 40 -0.41 -9.74 -1.16
C SER A 40 0.86 -9.21 -1.81
N ASP A 41 1.13 -9.65 -3.03
CA ASP A 41 2.20 -9.07 -3.84
C ASP A 41 1.66 -7.92 -4.68
N LEU A 42 2.08 -6.71 -4.36
CA LEU A 42 1.79 -5.45 -5.05
C LEU A 42 3.09 -4.83 -5.59
N SER A 43 4.16 -5.62 -5.74
CA SER A 43 5.46 -5.13 -6.17
C SER A 43 5.36 -4.47 -7.56
N GLY A 44 5.89 -3.25 -7.68
CA GLY A 44 5.80 -2.43 -8.88
C GLY A 44 4.38 -2.01 -9.29
N ALA A 45 3.35 -2.28 -8.48
CA ALA A 45 1.98 -1.85 -8.80
C ALA A 45 1.88 -0.32 -8.81
N ASN A 46 1.03 0.20 -9.70
CA ASN A 46 0.74 1.63 -9.76
C ASN A 46 -0.57 1.94 -9.04
N LEU A 47 -0.46 2.35 -7.78
CA LEU A 47 -1.54 2.73 -6.86
C LEU A 47 -1.64 4.26 -6.72
N ALA A 48 -1.11 5.03 -7.67
CA ALA A 48 -1.13 6.48 -7.60
C ALA A 48 -2.56 6.99 -7.45
N LYS A 49 -2.80 7.91 -6.51
CA LYS A 49 -4.12 8.47 -6.18
C LYS A 49 -5.17 7.43 -5.71
N ALA A 50 -4.79 6.19 -5.44
CA ALA A 50 -5.72 5.16 -4.95
C ALA A 50 -6.30 5.55 -3.58
N LYS A 51 -7.52 5.11 -3.32
CA LYS A 51 -8.30 5.35 -2.11
C LYS A 51 -8.35 4.04 -1.31
N LEU A 52 -7.44 3.91 -0.34
CA LEU A 52 -7.17 2.69 0.43
C LEU A 52 -7.34 2.92 1.94
N TRP A 53 -8.16 3.90 2.35
CA TRP A 53 -8.31 4.17 3.78
C TRP A 53 -8.89 2.95 4.50
N GLY A 54 -8.35 2.67 5.69
CA GLY A 54 -8.72 1.50 6.49
C GLY A 54 -8.38 0.14 5.86
N ALA A 55 -7.67 0.08 4.74
CA ALA A 55 -7.27 -1.20 4.14
C ALA A 55 -6.26 -1.95 5.02
N ASP A 56 -6.22 -3.27 4.90
CA ASP A 56 -5.21 -4.12 5.48
C ASP A 56 -4.18 -4.52 4.42
N LEU A 57 -2.99 -3.92 4.50
CA LEU A 57 -1.81 -4.23 3.69
C LEU A 57 -0.68 -4.78 4.56
N SER A 58 -1.00 -5.34 5.73
CA SER A 58 -0.01 -5.93 6.61
C SER A 58 0.75 -7.03 5.88
N ARG A 59 2.08 -7.08 6.04
CA ARG A 59 2.97 -8.04 5.37
C ARG A 59 2.93 -8.04 3.84
N ALA A 60 2.25 -7.07 3.21
CA ALA A 60 2.19 -7.00 1.76
C ALA A 60 3.56 -6.62 1.17
N ASN A 61 3.86 -7.15 -0.02
CA ASN A 61 5.02 -6.72 -0.79
C ASN A 61 4.65 -5.51 -1.65
N LEU A 62 5.05 -4.31 -1.25
CA LEU A 62 4.85 -3.05 -1.99
C LEU A 62 6.17 -2.53 -2.58
N ALA A 63 7.17 -3.39 -2.75
CA ALA A 63 8.48 -2.99 -3.25
C ALA A 63 8.32 -2.31 -4.62
N LYS A 64 8.93 -1.13 -4.78
CA LYS A 64 8.88 -0.30 -6.00
C LYS A 64 7.46 0.14 -6.42
N ALA A 65 6.44 -0.04 -5.59
CA ALA A 65 5.08 0.39 -5.89
C ALA A 65 4.98 1.93 -5.94
N ASN A 66 4.09 2.44 -6.79
CA ASN A 66 3.78 3.86 -6.84
C ASN A 66 2.53 4.17 -6.02
N LEU A 67 2.69 4.73 -4.83
CA LEU A 67 1.62 5.18 -3.91
C LEU A 67 1.49 6.72 -3.89
N THR A 68 2.05 7.41 -4.89
CA THR A 68 2.05 8.88 -4.95
C THR A 68 0.62 9.42 -4.86
N ARG A 69 0.38 10.34 -3.93
CA ARG A 69 -0.95 10.93 -3.64
C ARG A 69 -2.05 9.91 -3.25
N ALA A 70 -1.71 8.68 -2.88
CA ALA A 70 -2.70 7.73 -2.38
C ALA A 70 -3.26 8.17 -1.02
N ASN A 71 -4.53 7.86 -0.75
CA ASN A 71 -5.11 7.99 0.57
C ASN A 71 -4.94 6.68 1.34
N LEU A 72 -3.97 6.66 2.26
CA LEU A 72 -3.60 5.55 3.12
C LEU A 72 -3.98 5.83 4.59
N SER A 73 -4.97 6.70 4.83
CA SER A 73 -5.37 7.05 6.19
C SER A 73 -5.92 5.81 6.92
N GLY A 74 -5.44 5.53 8.12
CA GLY A 74 -5.84 4.36 8.91
C GLY A 74 -5.45 3.00 8.31
N VAL A 75 -4.59 2.97 7.28
CA VAL A 75 -4.16 1.71 6.66
C VAL A 75 -3.28 0.91 7.63
N LYS A 76 -3.37 -0.42 7.59
CA LYS A 76 -2.39 -1.30 8.23
C LYS A 76 -1.29 -1.64 7.22
N LEU A 77 -0.06 -1.25 7.53
CA LEU A 77 1.15 -1.53 6.74
C LEU A 77 2.23 -2.18 7.61
N ASN A 78 1.88 -2.70 8.79
CA ASN A 78 2.85 -3.33 9.68
C ASN A 78 3.54 -4.49 8.97
N GLU A 79 4.87 -4.56 9.11
CA GLU A 79 5.75 -5.54 8.46
C GLU A 79 5.67 -5.56 6.91
N ALA A 80 5.08 -4.55 6.27
CA ALA A 80 5.04 -4.48 4.81
C ALA A 80 6.41 -4.11 4.21
N ASN A 81 6.69 -4.61 3.01
CA ASN A 81 7.90 -4.24 2.28
C ASN A 81 7.64 -2.99 1.41
N LEU A 82 8.15 -1.83 1.82
CA LEU A 82 8.03 -0.55 1.11
C LEU A 82 9.36 -0.10 0.45
N ARG A 83 10.33 -1.01 0.28
CA ARG A 83 11.61 -0.71 -0.36
C ARG A 83 11.41 -0.13 -1.77
N GLY A 84 11.99 1.03 -2.03
CA GLY A 84 11.82 1.75 -3.31
C GLY A 84 10.41 2.22 -3.64
N ALA A 85 9.45 2.12 -2.71
CA ALA A 85 8.10 2.61 -2.96
C ALA A 85 8.06 4.15 -3.01
N LYS A 86 7.18 4.71 -3.84
CA LYS A 86 6.96 6.15 -3.95
C LYS A 86 5.72 6.55 -3.16
N LEU A 87 5.89 7.15 -1.99
CA LEU A 87 4.83 7.64 -1.10
C LEU A 87 4.73 9.18 -1.06
N ASN A 88 5.34 9.89 -2.02
CA ASN A 88 5.24 11.35 -2.10
C ASN A 88 3.77 11.80 -2.07
N TYR A 89 3.44 12.72 -1.17
CA TYR A 89 2.09 13.25 -0.97
C TYR A 89 1.02 12.22 -0.57
N ALA A 90 1.41 11.01 -0.15
CA ALA A 90 0.46 10.04 0.38
C ALA A 90 -0.07 10.49 1.76
N LYS A 91 -1.36 10.27 2.02
CA LYS A 91 -1.96 10.56 3.33
C LYS A 91 -1.76 9.37 4.27
N LEU A 92 -0.97 9.53 5.32
CA LEU A 92 -0.61 8.47 6.29
C LEU A 92 -1.11 8.76 7.71
N TYR A 93 -2.16 9.58 7.86
CA TYR A 93 -2.79 9.84 9.16
C TYR A 93 -3.35 8.54 9.73
N GLY A 94 -2.99 8.18 10.96
CA GLY A 94 -3.42 6.94 11.61
C GLY A 94 -2.93 5.63 10.96
N ALA A 95 -2.04 5.69 9.97
CA ALA A 95 -1.47 4.49 9.36
C ALA A 95 -0.53 3.77 10.34
N ASN A 96 -0.69 2.46 10.48
CA ASN A 96 0.24 1.63 11.25
C ASN A 96 1.39 1.17 10.33
N LEU A 97 2.59 1.71 10.54
CA LEU A 97 3.80 1.41 9.76
C LEU A 97 4.83 0.60 10.56
N THR A 98 4.45 0.12 11.75
CA THR A 98 5.36 -0.56 12.67
C THR A 98 6.02 -1.76 11.99
N GLY A 99 7.35 -1.80 11.99
CA GLY A 99 8.12 -2.89 11.37
C GLY A 99 8.13 -2.90 9.85
N ALA A 100 7.48 -1.94 9.17
CA ALA A 100 7.54 -1.85 7.72
C ALA A 100 8.96 -1.54 7.25
N TYR A 101 9.39 -2.15 6.15
CA TYR A 101 10.74 -2.06 5.63
C TYR A 101 10.87 -0.95 4.58
N TYR A 102 11.88 -0.10 4.68
CA TYR A 102 12.20 0.92 3.69
C TYR A 102 13.71 0.96 3.42
N ASP A 103 14.11 1.57 2.30
CA ASP A 103 15.52 1.77 1.97
C ASP A 103 15.76 3.20 1.43
N GLU A 104 17.01 3.50 1.05
CA GLU A 104 17.40 4.81 0.52
C GLU A 104 16.66 5.19 -0.77
N SER A 105 16.04 4.21 -1.45
CA SER A 105 15.27 4.44 -2.66
C SER A 105 13.78 4.70 -2.39
N THR A 106 13.29 4.43 -1.18
CA THR A 106 11.93 4.78 -0.77
C THR A 106 11.77 6.31 -0.74
N ARG A 107 10.62 6.83 -1.19
CA ARG A 107 10.36 8.27 -1.29
C ARG A 107 9.15 8.65 -0.46
N PHE A 108 9.37 9.32 0.67
CA PHE A 108 8.30 9.86 1.52
C PHE A 108 8.07 11.35 1.22
N SER A 109 6.95 11.90 1.73
CA SER A 109 6.73 13.35 1.74
C SER A 109 7.80 14.05 2.59
N ARG A 110 8.12 15.31 2.24
CA ARG A 110 9.01 16.15 3.05
C ARG A 110 8.54 16.20 4.52
N GLY A 111 9.47 16.05 5.46
CA GLY A 111 9.20 16.07 6.90
C GLY A 111 8.65 14.76 7.46
N PHE A 112 8.44 13.73 6.63
CA PHE A 112 8.12 12.40 7.14
C PHE A 112 9.39 11.71 7.65
N ASP A 113 9.42 11.38 8.93
CA ASP A 113 10.46 10.57 9.54
C ASP A 113 10.02 9.10 9.70
N PRO A 114 10.54 8.16 8.90
CA PRO A 114 10.20 6.74 9.01
C PRO A 114 10.66 6.11 10.34
N ILE A 115 11.72 6.62 10.96
CA ILE A 115 12.25 6.06 12.22
C ILE A 115 11.26 6.35 13.36
N SER A 116 10.76 7.59 13.45
CA SER A 116 9.68 7.95 14.41
C SER A 116 8.41 7.11 14.27
N ARG A 117 8.21 6.45 13.12
CA ARG A 117 7.07 5.57 12.83
C ARG A 117 7.36 4.10 13.11
N ASN A 118 8.46 3.77 13.78
CA ASN A 118 8.92 2.40 14.05
C ASN A 118 9.17 1.57 12.78
N MET A 119 9.55 2.22 11.67
CA MET A 119 9.92 1.52 10.44
C MET A 119 11.36 1.01 10.51
N ARG A 120 11.68 0.00 9.71
CA ARG A 120 13.00 -0.64 9.65
C ARG A 120 13.70 -0.29 8.35
N LYS A 121 14.86 0.36 8.45
CA LYS A 121 15.74 0.61 7.31
C LYS A 121 16.49 -0.68 6.96
N VAL A 122 16.54 -1.04 5.68
CA VAL A 122 17.20 -2.26 5.14
C VAL A 122 17.88 -2.01 3.81
#